data_AF-A0A838YS27-F1
#
_entry.id   AF-A0A838YS27-F1
#
_cell.length_a   1.000
_cell.length_b   1.000
_cell.length_c   1.000
_cell.angle_alpha   90.00
_cell.angle_beta   90.00
_cell.angle_gamma   90.00
#
_symmetry.space_group_name_H-M   'P 1'
#
loop_
_entity.id
_entity.type
_entity.pdbx_description
1 polymer ?
#
loop_
_entity_poly.entity_id
_entity_poly.type
_entity_poly.pdbx_seq_one_letter_code
_entity_poly.pdbx_strand_id
1 'polypeptide(L)' 'MSERIKVVVTGAAGQIAYSLIPRLVDGRTFGNKIVDLCLVEIPQVVDKLEGLVMELE' A
#
# COMPACT_ATOMS: atom_id res chain seq x y z
N MET A 1 -19.35 -8.52 -9.48
CA MET A 1 -17.89 -8.63 -9.29
C MET A 1 -17.38 -7.25 -8.97
N SER A 2 -16.78 -7.04 -7.80
CA SER A 2 -16.15 -5.76 -7.50
C SER A 2 -14.95 -5.57 -8.43
N GLU A 3 -14.92 -4.46 -9.15
CA GLU A 3 -13.82 -4.11 -10.06
C GLU A 3 -12.51 -3.99 -9.25
N ARG A 4 -11.43 -4.63 -9.72
CA ARG A 4 -10.13 -4.59 -9.05
C ARG A 4 -9.26 -3.51 -9.69
N ILE A 5 -8.58 -2.70 -8.87
CA ILE A 5 -7.61 -1.69 -9.30
C ILE A 5 -6.23 -2.02 -8.76
N LYS A 6 -5.21 -1.98 -9.62
CA LYS A 6 -3.81 -2.15 -9.23
C LYS A 6 -3.19 -0.81 -8.88
N VAL A 7 -2.58 -0.70 -7.70
CA VAL A 7 -1.93 0.52 -7.22
C VAL A 7 -0.50 0.21 -6.84
N VAL A 8 0.46 0.86 -7.50
CA VAL A 8 1.89 0.72 -7.21
C VAL A 8 2.37 1.91 -6.39
N VAL A 9 2.98 1.66 -5.24
CA VAL A 9 3.56 2.69 -4.37
C VAL A 9 5.07 2.45 -4.26
N THR A 10 5.86 3.38 -4.78
CA THR A 10 7.32 3.39 -4.63
C THR A 10 7.74 4.13 -3.36
N GLY A 11 8.87 3.77 -2.76
CA GLY A 11 9.28 4.34 -1.48
C GLY A 11 8.28 3.97 -0.38
N ALA A 12 7.72 2.76 -0.45
CA ALA A 12 6.58 2.34 0.37
C ALA A 12 6.91 2.25 1.87
N ALA A 13 8.19 2.10 2.24
CA ALA A 13 8.65 2.16 3.64
C ALA A 13 8.91 3.59 4.14
N GLY A 14 8.64 4.62 3.31
CA GLY A 14 8.82 6.02 3.67
C GLY A 14 7.69 6.58 4.54
N GLN A 15 7.95 7.68 5.23
CA GLN A 15 6.98 8.33 6.14
C GLN A 15 5.70 8.82 5.43
N ILE A 16 5.83 9.26 4.17
CA ILE A 16 4.68 9.64 3.34
C ILE A 16 3.82 8.40 3.05
N ALA A 17 4.44 7.30 2.64
CA ALA A 17 3.75 6.06 2.32
C ALA A 17 3.04 5.47 3.53
N TYR A 18 3.66 5.51 4.71
CA TYR A 18 3.06 5.11 5.99
C TYR A 18 1.72 5.81 6.26
N SER A 19 1.64 7.11 5.97
CA SER A 19 0.37 7.86 6.11
C SER A 19 -0.58 7.72 4.91
N LEU A 20 -0.06 7.38 3.73
CA LEU A 20 -0.81 7.33 2.46
C LEU A 20 -1.52 5.99 2.29
N ILE A 21 -0.84 4.86 2.51
CA ILE A 21 -1.33 3.51 2.22
C ILE A 21 -2.66 3.20 2.92
N PRO A 22 -2.87 3.54 4.21
CA PRO A 22 -4.17 3.37 4.86
C PRO A 22 -5.31 4.10 4.12
N ARG A 23 -5.04 5.29 3.57
CA ARG A 23 -6.03 6.08 2.82
C ARG A 23 -6.31 5.51 1.43
N LEU A 24 -5.38 4.72 0.87
CA LEU A 24 -5.61 4.02 -0.39
C LEU A 24 -6.54 2.82 -0.20
N VAL A 25 -6.56 2.21 0.99
CA VAL A 25 -7.35 1.00 1.29
C VAL A 25 -8.60 1.23 2.13
N ASP A 26 -8.80 2.43 2.69
CA ASP A 26 -9.96 2.79 3.54
C ASP A 26 -11.33 2.82 2.82
N GLY A 27 -11.38 2.50 1.53
CA GLY A 27 -12.58 2.50 0.70
C GLY A 27 -13.08 3.88 0.27
N ARG A 28 -12.42 4.98 0.68
CA ARG A 28 -12.80 6.35 0.29
C ARG A 28 -12.18 6.75 -1.04
N THR A 29 -10.91 6.43 -1.25
CA THR A 29 -10.17 6.85 -2.45
C THR A 29 -10.67 6.18 -3.74
N PHE A 30 -10.92 4.87 -3.69
CA PHE A 30 -11.33 4.10 -4.88
C PHE A 30 -12.77 3.56 -4.81
N GLY A 31 -13.54 3.96 -3.78
CA GLY A 31 -14.91 3.52 -3.59
C GLY A 31 -15.03 2.00 -3.41
N ASN A 32 -15.95 1.37 -4.13
CA ASN A 32 -16.26 -0.06 -4.03
C ASN A 32 -15.26 -0.98 -4.77
N LYS A 33 -14.10 -0.47 -5.18
CA LYS A 33 -13.07 -1.24 -5.88
C LYS A 33 -12.20 -2.02 -4.91
N ILE A 34 -11.81 -3.23 -5.30
CA ILE A 34 -10.80 -4.00 -4.56
C ILE A 34 -9.43 -3.44 -4.94
N VAL A 35 -8.68 -2.96 -3.96
CA VAL A 35 -7.34 -2.40 -4.17
C VAL A 35 -6.31 -3.51 -4.08
N ASP A 36 -5.57 -3.71 -5.17
CA ASP A 36 -4.44 -4.62 -5.29
C ASP A 36 -3.14 -3.80 -5.14
N LEU A 37 -2.63 -3.72 -3.91
CA LEU A 37 -1.46 -2.92 -3.55
C LEU A 37 -0.16 -3.65 -3.92
N CYS A 38 0.69 -2.96 -4.66
CA CYS A 38 2.06 -3.36 -4.95
C CYS A 38 3.02 -2.35 -4.31
N LEU A 39 3.72 -2.78 -3.27
CA LEU A 39 4.65 -1.93 -2.55
C LEU A 39 6.08 -2.16 -3.06
N VAL A 40 6.79 -1.07 -3.38
CA VAL A 40 8.13 -1.12 -3.99
C VAL A 40 9.10 -0.29 -3.16
N GLU A 41 10.26 -0.88 -2.86
CA GLU A 41 11.40 -0.17 -2.30
C GLU A 41 12.73 -0.70 -2.86
N ILE A 42 13.81 0.03 -2.60
CA ILE A 42 15.18 -0.39 -2.81
C ILE A 42 15.55 -1.55 -1.86
N PRO A 43 16.48 -2.44 -2.27
CA PRO A 43 16.77 -3.68 -1.53
C PRO A 43 17.11 -3.49 -0.04
N GLN A 44 17.83 -2.43 0.29
CA GLN A 44 18.28 -2.12 1.66
C GLN A 44 17.17 -1.67 2.63
N VAL A 45 15.94 -1.52 2.16
CA VAL A 45 14.79 -1.07 2.97
C VAL A 45 13.63 -2.10 2.94
N VAL A 46 13.82 -3.25 2.30
CA VAL A 46 12.79 -4.30 2.18
C VAL A 46 12.34 -4.83 3.55
N ASP A 47 13.25 -5.03 4.51
CA ASP A 47 12.89 -5.48 5.86
C ASP A 47 11.90 -4.52 6.57
N LYS A 48 12.04 -3.21 6.34
CA LYS A 48 11.07 -2.23 6.89
C LYS A 48 9.73 -2.32 6.20
N LEU A 49 9.73 -2.69 4.92
CA LEU A 49 8.51 -2.87 4.16
C LEU A 49 7.71 -4.06 4.65
N GLU A 50 8.39 -5.16 5.05
CA GLU A 50 7.74 -6.31 5.68
C GLU A 50 7.02 -5.91 6.98
N GLY A 51 7.67 -5.11 7.83
CA GLY A 51 7.05 -4.57 9.04
C GLY A 51 5.78 -3.76 8.75
N LEU A 52 5.79 -2.93 7.71
CA LEU A 52 4.60 -2.18 7.28
C LEU A 52 3.48 -3.11 6.79
N VAL A 53 3.81 -4.19 6.07
CA VAL A 53 2.81 -5.17 5.62
C VAL A 53 2.15 -5.86 6.81
N MET A 54 2.94 -6.22 7.84
CA MET A 54 2.40 -6.82 9.07
C MET A 54 1.43 -5.91 9.83
N GLU A 55 1.59 -4.58 9.74
CA GLU A 55 0.65 -3.62 10.35
C GLU A 55 -0.66 -3.45 9.57
N LEU A 56 -0.68 -3.85 8.30
CA LEU A 56 -1.86 -3.74 7.43
C LEU A 56 -2.78 -4.97 7.48
N GLU A 57 -2.33 -6.09 8.05
CA GLU A 57 -3.13 -7.30 8.32
C GLU A 57 -4.06 -7.14 9.53
#